data_AF-A0A2M7Z498-F1
#
_entry.id   AF-A0A2M7Z498-F1
#
_cell.length_a   1.000
_cell.length_b   1.000
_cell.length_c   1.000
_cell.angle_alpha   90.00
_cell.angle_beta   90.00
_cell.angle_gamma   90.00
#
_symmetry.space_group_name_H-M   'P 1'
#
loop_
_entity.id
_entity.type
_entity.pdbx_description
1 polymer ?
#
loop_
_entity_poly.entity_id
_entity_poly.type
_entity_poly.pdbx_seq_one_letter_code
_entity_poly.pdbx_strand_id
1 'polypeptide(L)'
;MVIQELLEKYKIKDMVDWENINADLIITDPPFGIQFSGKPTNYHRNVKNVVDGYVEWKVSEYGWKTQQLLACVKKNLKPKWR
;
A
#
# COMPACT_ATOMS: atom_id res chain seq x y z
N MET A 1 2.31 -25.88 -6.87
CA MET A 1 1.88 -25.57 -8.26
C MET A 1 0.95 -24.37 -8.29
N VAL A 2 -0.23 -24.42 -7.63
CA VAL A 2 -1.22 -23.31 -7.62
C VAL A 2 -0.65 -21.96 -7.15
N ILE A 3 0.21 -21.95 -6.12
CA ILE A 3 0.81 -20.71 -5.63
C ILE A 3 1.67 -20.06 -6.72
N GLN A 4 2.52 -20.82 -7.41
CA GLN A 4 3.44 -20.30 -8.43
C GLN A 4 2.69 -19.59 -9.57
N GLU A 5 1.59 -20.19 -10.05
CA GLU A 5 0.72 -19.63 -11.10
C GLU A 5 -0.03 -18.37 -10.64
N LEU A 6 -0.31 -18.23 -9.33
CA LEU A 6 -0.85 -17.00 -8.76
C LEU A 6 0.23 -15.93 -8.62
N LEU A 7 1.47 -16.33 -8.30
CA LEU A 7 2.57 -15.37 -8.18
C LEU A 7 2.96 -14.76 -9.53
N GLU A 8 2.84 -15.52 -10.61
CA GLU A 8 3.09 -15.04 -11.98
C GLU A 8 2.08 -13.96 -12.44
N LYS A 9 0.93 -13.84 -11.77
CA LYS A 9 -0.12 -12.87 -12.12
C LYS A 9 0.04 -11.50 -11.48
N TYR A 10 0.92 -11.34 -10.49
CA TYR A 10 1.15 -10.04 -9.86
C TYR A 10 2.43 -9.37 -10.35
N LYS A 11 2.42 -8.05 -10.32
CA LYS A 11 3.60 -7.21 -10.52
C LYS A 11 3.83 -6.41 -9.25
N ILE A 12 5.06 -6.43 -8.77
CA ILE A 12 5.50 -5.56 -7.69
C ILE A 12 6.18 -4.35 -8.35
N LYS A 13 5.74 -3.16 -7.97
CA LYS A 13 6.26 -1.88 -8.46
C LYS A 13 6.19 -0.87 -7.33
N ASP A 14 7.00 0.18 -7.42
CA ASP A 14 6.79 1.34 -6.57
C ASP A 14 5.38 1.91 -6.80
N MET A 15 4.82 2.52 -5.75
CA MET A 15 3.52 3.18 -5.78
C MET A 15 3.41 4.17 -6.95
N VAL A 16 4.47 4.90 -7.30
CA VAL A 16 4.42 5.94 -8.34
C VAL A 16 4.63 5.42 -9.76
N ASP A 17 5.05 4.15 -9.92
CA ASP A 17 5.43 3.56 -11.22
C ASP A 17 4.25 2.89 -11.97
N TRP A 18 3.05 2.97 -11.40
CA TRP A 18 1.84 2.46 -12.02
C TRP A 18 1.30 3.47 -13.04
N GLU A 19 1.04 2.99 -14.26
CA GLU A 19 0.55 3.82 -15.36
C GLU A 19 -0.32 3.00 -16.32
N ASN A 20 -1.37 3.64 -16.85
CA ASN A 20 -2.27 3.09 -17.87
C ASN A 20 -2.88 1.73 -17.49
N ILE A 21 -3.10 1.49 -16.19
CA ILE A 21 -3.69 0.22 -15.72
C ILE A 21 -5.16 0.09 -16.11
N ASN A 22 -5.86 1.22 -16.22
CA ASN A 22 -7.28 1.25 -16.57
C ASN A 22 -8.09 0.31 -15.67
N ALA A 23 -7.91 0.43 -14.35
CA ALA A 23 -8.52 -0.44 -13.35
C ALA A 23 -9.99 -0.10 -13.12
N ASP A 24 -10.83 -1.12 -12.92
CA ASP A 24 -12.21 -0.95 -12.43
C ASP A 24 -12.27 -0.71 -10.92
N LEU A 25 -11.33 -1.30 -10.16
CA LEU A 25 -11.24 -1.21 -8.71
C LEU A 25 -9.77 -1.11 -8.29
N ILE A 26 -9.50 -0.24 -7.33
CA ILE A 26 -8.21 -0.12 -6.67
C ILE A 26 -8.45 -0.22 -5.16
N ILE A 27 -7.67 -1.08 -4.48
CA ILE A 27 -7.71 -1.26 -3.03
C ILE A 27 -6.33 -0.89 -2.48
N THR A 28 -6.31 -0.04 -1.46
CA THR A 28 -5.08 0.43 -0.82
C THR A 28 -5.22 0.39 0.70
N ASP A 29 -4.13 0.06 1.37
CA ASP A 29 -3.97 0.15 2.83
C ASP A 29 -2.61 0.84 3.11
N PRO A 30 -2.51 2.16 2.89
CA PRO A 30 -1.24 2.88 3.01
C PRO A 30 -0.86 3.09 4.49
N PRO A 31 0.43 3.34 4.80
CA PRO A 31 0.86 3.69 6.14
C PRO A 31 0.08 4.88 6.69
N PHE A 32 -0.39 4.79 7.94
CA PHE A 32 -1.34 5.76 8.52
C PHE A 32 -0.70 7.03 9.08
N GLY A 33 0.63 7.07 9.22
CA GLY A 33 1.33 8.24 9.75
C GLY A 33 1.00 8.57 11.20
N ILE A 34 0.67 7.54 12.00
CA ILE A 34 0.20 7.69 13.39
C ILE A 34 1.32 7.64 14.42
N GLN A 35 2.58 7.75 13.98
CA GLN A 35 3.78 7.61 14.82
C GLN A 35 3.75 6.33 15.65
N PHE A 36 3.52 5.20 14.97
CA PHE A 36 3.41 3.93 15.65
C PHE A 36 4.72 3.59 16.40
N SER A 37 4.69 3.68 17.73
CA SER A 37 5.89 3.47 18.56
C SER A 37 6.21 1.99 18.81
N GLY A 38 5.45 1.07 18.23
CA GLY A 38 5.67 -0.38 18.34
C GLY A 38 5.50 -0.98 19.74
N LYS A 39 5.31 -0.15 20.79
CA LYS A 39 5.34 -0.56 22.20
C LYS A 39 4.00 -0.47 22.95
N PRO A 40 2.85 -0.93 22.44
CA PRO A 40 1.80 -1.33 23.35
C PRO A 40 2.18 -2.69 23.94
N THR A 41 2.56 -2.71 25.22
CA THR A 41 2.76 -3.91 26.08
C THR A 41 1.54 -4.85 26.12
N ASN A 42 0.44 -4.44 25.51
CA ASN A 42 -0.88 -5.04 25.61
C ASN A 42 -1.19 -5.96 24.42
N TYR A 43 -0.30 -6.05 23.43
CA TYR A 43 -0.42 -7.03 22.36
C TYR A 43 0.43 -8.25 22.73
N HIS A 44 -0.21 -9.42 22.88
CA HIS A 44 0.45 -10.73 22.83
C HIS A 44 1.03 -10.95 21.43
N ARG A 45 2.09 -10.21 21.10
CA ARG A 45 2.64 -10.15 19.75
C ARG A 45 3.69 -11.25 19.63
N ASN A 46 3.35 -12.31 18.91
CA ASN A 46 4.35 -13.32 18.53
C ASN A 46 5.27 -12.71 17.47
N VAL A 47 6.49 -12.38 17.88
CA VAL A 47 7.52 -11.70 17.08
C VAL A 47 7.82 -12.47 15.77
N LYS A 48 7.59 -13.78 15.75
CA LYS A 48 7.75 -14.64 14.55
C LYS A 48 6.77 -14.32 13.42
N ASN A 49 5.67 -13.64 13.71
CA ASN A 49 4.65 -13.25 12.74
C ASN A 49 4.78 -11.78 12.34
N VAL A 50 5.77 -11.06 12.85
CA VAL A 50 6.04 -9.66 12.52
C VAL A 50 6.98 -9.63 11.32
N VAL A 51 6.47 -9.15 10.19
CA VAL A 51 7.29 -8.92 9.00
C VAL A 51 8.00 -7.59 9.18
N ASP A 52 9.33 -7.59 9.11
CA ASP A 52 10.20 -6.43 9.35
C ASP A 52 10.10 -5.33 8.26
N GLY A 53 9.17 -5.48 7.32
CA GLY A 53 9.04 -4.67 6.11
C GLY A 53 7.99 -3.56 6.16
N TYR A 54 7.38 -3.29 7.31
CA TYR A 54 6.41 -2.19 7.41
C TYR A 54 7.13 -0.84 7.38
N VAL A 55 6.97 -0.11 6.27
CA VAL A 55 7.53 1.24 6.08
C VAL A 55 6.51 2.27 6.55
N GLU A 56 6.70 2.81 7.76
CA GLU A 56 5.86 3.88 8.28
C GLU A 56 6.19 5.22 7.60
N TRP A 57 5.16 5.96 7.17
CA TRP A 57 5.32 7.34 6.75
C TRP A 57 5.40 8.24 7.98
N LYS A 58 6.39 9.13 8.05
CA LYS A 58 6.42 10.11 9.15
C LYS A 58 5.22 11.05 9.02
N VAL A 59 4.74 11.59 10.13
CA VAL A 59 3.66 12.60 10.14
C VAL A 59 3.96 13.76 9.19
N SER A 60 5.21 14.23 9.15
CA SER A 60 5.66 15.29 8.27
C SER A 60 5.59 14.93 6.78
N GLU A 61 5.59 13.64 6.46
CA GLU A 61 5.58 13.12 5.09
C GLU A 61 4.19 12.66 4.63
N TYR A 62 3.31 12.34 5.59
CA TYR A 62 2.01 11.73 5.35
C TYR A 62 1.17 12.50 4.33
N GLY A 63 1.12 13.83 4.43
CA GLY A 63 0.34 14.68 3.53
C GLY A 63 0.77 14.54 2.07
N TRP A 64 2.06 14.69 1.76
CA TRP A 64 2.54 14.62 0.38
C TRP A 64 2.54 13.19 -0.17
N LYS A 65 2.83 12.18 0.68
CA LYS A 65 2.74 10.77 0.29
C LYS A 65 1.30 10.36 -0.06
N THR A 66 0.33 10.82 0.73
CA THR A 66 -1.10 10.61 0.44
C THR A 66 -1.51 11.28 -0.87
N GLN A 67 -1.03 12.50 -1.14
CA GLN A 67 -1.28 13.16 -2.43
C GLN A 67 -0.71 12.37 -3.61
N GLN A 68 0.49 11.82 -3.49
CA GLN A 68 1.09 10.96 -4.53
C GLN A 68 0.27 9.69 -4.75
N LEU A 69 -0.19 9.04 -3.66
CA LEU A 69 -1.07 7.88 -3.74
C LEU A 69 -2.36 8.22 -4.50
N LEU A 70 -3.05 9.29 -4.10
CA LEU A 70 -4.31 9.71 -4.72
C LEU A 70 -4.12 10.09 -6.20
N ALA A 71 -2.99 10.73 -6.55
CA ALA A 71 -2.66 11.04 -7.94
C ALA A 71 -2.44 9.76 -8.76
N CYS A 72 -1.72 8.78 -8.21
CA CYS A 72 -1.52 7.48 -8.85
C CYS A 72 -2.85 6.74 -9.06
N VAL A 73 -3.71 6.69 -8.03
CA VAL A 73 -5.05 6.08 -8.12
C VAL A 73 -5.86 6.76 -9.23
N LYS A 74 -5.91 8.10 -9.24
CA LYS A 74 -6.65 8.86 -10.26
C LYS A 74 -6.15 8.60 -11.68
N LYS A 75 -4.83 8.49 -11.87
CA LYS A 75 -4.21 8.20 -13.17
C LYS A 75 -4.59 6.81 -13.70
N ASN A 76 -4.80 5.85 -12.80
CA ASN A 76 -4.93 4.44 -13.15
C ASN A 76 -6.35 3.89 -13.06
N LEU A 77 -7.27 4.59 -12.40
CA LEU A 77 -8.68 4.23 -12.35
C LEU A 77 -9.37 4.60 -13.67
N LYS A 78 -10.25 3.72 -14.17
CA LYS A 78 -11.12 4.00 -15.31
C LYS A 78 -11.87 5.32 -15.11
N PRO A 79 -12.02 6.16 -16.15
CA PRO A 79 -12.95 7.27 -16.10
C PRO A 79 -14.35 6.74 -15.81
N LYS A 80 -15.09 7.34 -14.87
CA LYS A 80 -16.53 7.09 -14.80
C LYS A 80 -17.14 7.55 -16.12
N TRP A 81 -17.82 6.63 -16.80
CA TRP A 81 -18.72 6.98 -17.90
C TRP A 81 -19.67 8.06 -17.37
N ARG A 82 -19.63 9.24 -17.99
CA ARG A 82 -20.63 10.28 -17.78
C ARG A 82 -21.89 9.92 -18.53
#